data_AF-A0A7Y9RSH4-F1
#
_entry.id   AF-A0A7Y9RSH4-F1
#
_cell.length_a   1.000
_cell.length_b   1.000
_cell.length_c   1.000
_cell.angle_alpha   90.00
_cell.angle_beta   90.00
_cell.angle_gamma   90.00
#
_symmetry.space_group_name_H-M   'P 1'
#
loop_
_entity.id
_entity.type
_entity.pdbx_description
1 polymer ?
#
loop_
_entity_poly.entity_id
_entity_poly.type
_entity_poly.pdbx_seq_one_letter_code
_entity_poly.pdbx_strand_id
1 'polypeptide(L)'
;MEQTLSRLAAAGTAGYAVYALAAPGHLADALEASGSERDAYDLLAQAFGVRDLAISGLALLGRSARTVRTAQKARIACDLGDAVLLSRRVDDPDLRRKVLAVTVGWASLNALALVLDGRRSAA
;
A
#
# COMPACT_ATOMS: atom_id res chain seq x y z
N MET A 1 -24.69 0.35 0.14
CA MET A 1 -23.44 0.19 -0.64
C MET A 1 -22.43 -0.49 0.27
N GLU A 2 -22.39 -1.84 0.27
CA GLU A 2 -21.44 -2.59 1.12
C GLU A 2 -20.00 -2.30 0.63
N GLN A 3 -19.15 -1.72 1.48
CA GLN A 3 -17.70 -1.51 1.28
C GLN A 3 -17.23 -0.15 0.73
N THR A 4 -17.94 0.94 1.05
CA THR A 4 -17.54 2.28 0.63
C THR A 4 -16.15 2.67 1.12
N LEU A 5 -15.80 2.39 2.39
CA LEU A 5 -14.51 2.82 2.95
C LEU A 5 -13.34 2.04 2.36
N SER A 6 -13.52 0.73 2.17
CA SER A 6 -12.55 -0.16 1.55
C SER A 6 -12.28 0.25 0.10
N ARG A 7 -13.33 0.64 -0.65
CA ARG A 7 -13.18 1.14 -2.02
C ARG A 7 -12.51 2.51 -2.06
N LEU A 8 -12.78 3.38 -1.08
CA LEU A 8 -12.09 4.67 -0.97
C LEU A 8 -10.60 4.48 -0.69
N ALA A 9 -10.24 3.59 0.24
CA ALA A 9 -8.85 3.25 0.54
C ALA A 9 -8.14 2.64 -0.70
N ALA A 10 -8.83 1.76 -1.44
CA ALA A 10 -8.33 1.22 -2.70
C ALA A 10 -8.16 2.31 -3.78
N ALA A 11 -9.05 3.29 -3.85
CA ALA A 11 -8.92 4.41 -4.79
C ALA A 11 -7.68 5.26 -4.46
N GLY A 12 -7.46 5.57 -3.18
CA GLY A 12 -6.26 6.28 -2.74
C GLY A 12 -4.98 5.50 -3.06
N THR A 13 -4.98 4.19 -2.80
CA THR A 13 -3.86 3.30 -3.14
C THR A 13 -3.61 3.26 -4.64
N ALA A 14 -4.66 3.11 -5.47
CA ALA A 14 -4.53 3.13 -6.93
C ALA A 14 -3.97 4.47 -7.45
N GLY A 15 -4.41 5.59 -6.87
CA GLY A 15 -3.87 6.90 -7.20
C GLY A 15 -2.38 7.01 -6.90
N TYR A 16 -1.95 6.58 -5.71
CA TYR A 16 -0.53 6.54 -5.35
C TYR A 16 0.26 5.58 -6.24
N ALA A 17 -0.29 4.41 -6.56
CA ALA A 17 0.34 3.43 -7.43
C ALA A 17 0.58 3.98 -8.84
N VAL A 18 -0.39 4.70 -9.41
CA VAL A 18 -0.23 5.40 -10.69
C VAL A 18 0.87 6.47 -10.59
N TYR A 19 0.90 7.24 -9.50
CA TYR A 19 1.96 8.22 -9.26
C TYR A 19 3.34 7.56 -9.19
N ALA A 20 3.49 6.44 -8.47
CA ALA A 20 4.74 5.70 -8.37
C ALA A 20 5.25 5.16 -9.72
N LEU A 21 4.32 4.76 -10.60
CA LEU A 21 4.67 4.33 -11.97
C LEU A 21 5.05 5.50 -12.87
N ALA A 22 4.40 6.65 -12.70
CA ALA A 22 4.66 7.84 -13.52
C ALA A 22 5.92 8.61 -13.07
N ALA A 23 6.27 8.53 -11.79
CA ALA A 23 7.38 9.26 -11.17
C ALA A 23 8.17 8.36 -10.20
N PRO A 24 8.86 7.30 -10.69
CA PRO A 24 9.52 6.31 -9.84
C PRO A 24 10.61 6.89 -8.92
N GLY A 25 11.25 7.99 -9.35
CA GLY A 25 12.25 8.74 -8.57
C GLY A 25 11.77 9.26 -7.23
N HIS A 26 10.46 9.36 -6.99
CA HIS A 26 9.92 9.92 -5.74
C HIS A 26 10.43 9.17 -4.50
N LEU A 27 10.71 7.87 -4.63
CA LEU A 27 11.06 7.03 -3.48
C LEU A 27 12.53 7.24 -3.12
N ALA A 28 13.38 7.31 -4.12
CA ALA A 28 14.77 7.69 -3.96
C ALA A 28 14.89 9.08 -3.32
N ASP A 29 14.09 10.05 -3.78
CA ASP A 29 14.08 11.40 -3.23
C ASP A 29 13.59 11.43 -1.77
N ALA A 30 12.51 10.71 -1.44
CA ALA A 30 11.95 10.66 -0.09
C ALA A 30 12.86 9.95 0.94
N LEU A 31 13.70 9.04 0.47
CA LEU A 31 14.66 8.30 1.28
C LEU A 31 16.08 8.88 1.19
N GLU A 32 16.24 10.04 0.54
CA GLU A 32 17.52 10.76 0.41
C GLU A 32 18.63 9.90 -0.23
N ALA A 33 18.23 8.99 -1.14
CA ALA A 33 19.12 8.03 -1.76
C ALA A 33 20.01 8.66 -2.85
N SER A 34 21.25 8.17 -2.97
CA SER A 34 22.24 8.69 -3.90
C SER A 34 22.94 7.58 -4.69
N GLY A 35 23.53 7.95 -5.83
CA GLY A 35 24.26 7.01 -6.68
C GLY A 35 23.41 5.83 -7.14
N SER A 36 23.98 4.62 -7.08
CA SER A 36 23.35 3.39 -7.56
C SER A 36 22.15 2.92 -6.72
N GLU A 37 21.93 3.48 -5.53
CA GLU A 37 20.75 3.16 -4.71
C GLU A 37 19.47 3.74 -5.32
N ARG A 38 19.57 4.84 -6.09
CA ARG A 38 18.43 5.47 -6.74
C ARG A 38 17.72 4.50 -7.69
N ASP A 39 18.48 3.84 -8.56
CA ASP A 39 17.92 2.89 -9.54
C ASP A 39 17.19 1.72 -8.85
N ALA A 40 17.70 1.29 -7.68
CA ALA A 40 17.06 0.24 -6.88
C ALA A 40 15.73 0.72 -6.28
N TYR A 41 15.67 1.96 -5.79
CA TYR A 41 14.42 2.55 -5.28
C TYR A 41 13.42 2.85 -6.39
N ASP A 42 13.87 3.25 -7.58
CA ASP A 42 13.01 3.45 -8.74
C ASP A 42 12.36 2.14 -9.18
N LEU A 43 13.13 1.05 -9.21
CA LEU A 43 12.60 -0.28 -9.47
C LEU A 43 11.62 -0.73 -8.38
N LEU A 44 11.92 -0.43 -7.12
CA LEU A 44 11.05 -0.76 -5.99
C LEU A 44 9.72 0.02 -6.05
N ALA A 45 9.75 1.30 -6.38
CA ALA A 45 8.58 2.14 -6.58
C ALA A 45 7.68 1.58 -7.70
N GLN A 46 8.27 1.14 -8.82
CA GLN A 46 7.53 0.51 -9.91
C GLN A 46 6.94 -0.84 -9.50
N ALA A 47 7.70 -1.68 -8.79
CA ALA A 47 7.23 -2.96 -8.31
C ALA A 47 6.02 -2.81 -7.36
N PHE A 48 6.08 -1.85 -6.43
CA PHE A 48 4.94 -1.49 -5.58
C PHE A 48 3.79 -0.94 -6.41
N GLY A 49 4.05 -0.03 -7.35
CA GLY A 49 3.04 0.54 -8.23
C GLY A 49 2.24 -0.51 -9.00
N VAL A 50 2.92 -1.46 -9.66
CA VAL A 50 2.24 -2.55 -10.41
C VAL A 50 1.39 -3.41 -9.47
N ARG A 51 1.97 -3.86 -8.34
CA ARG A 51 1.30 -4.72 -7.36
C ARG A 51 0.06 -4.03 -6.77
N ASP A 52 0.23 -2.80 -6.29
CA ASP A 52 -0.80 -2.06 -5.59
C ASP A 52 -1.93 -1.64 -6.54
N LEU A 53 -1.62 -1.32 -7.79
CA LEU A 53 -2.62 -1.05 -8.82
C LEU A 53 -3.43 -2.30 -9.17
N ALA A 54 -2.78 -3.46 -9.30
CA ALA A 54 -3.48 -4.72 -9.57
C ALA A 54 -4.44 -5.09 -8.42
N ILE A 55 -3.96 -5.04 -7.17
CA ILE A 55 -4.79 -5.35 -5.98
C ILE A 55 -5.93 -4.33 -5.84
N SER A 56 -5.64 -3.04 -6.00
CA SER A 56 -6.66 -1.99 -5.90
C SER A 56 -7.69 -2.07 -7.02
N GLY A 57 -7.28 -2.46 -8.24
CA GLY A 57 -8.18 -2.74 -9.35
C GLY A 57 -9.20 -3.83 -9.01
N LEU A 58 -8.79 -4.91 -8.35
CA LEU A 58 -9.71 -5.95 -7.87
C LEU A 58 -10.72 -5.41 -6.84
N ALA A 59 -10.28 -4.52 -5.94
CA ALA A 59 -11.17 -3.89 -4.95
C ALA A 59 -12.15 -2.88 -5.58
N LEU A 60 -11.72 -2.14 -6.59
CA LEU A 60 -12.53 -1.11 -7.25
C LEU A 60 -13.51 -1.70 -8.27
N LEU A 61 -13.07 -2.68 -9.05
CA LEU A 61 -13.88 -3.27 -10.13
C LEU A 61 -14.62 -4.54 -9.69
N GLY A 62 -14.25 -5.11 -8.53
CA GLY A 62 -14.88 -6.30 -7.98
C GLY A 62 -16.37 -6.11 -7.75
N ARG A 63 -17.20 -7.04 -8.26
CA ARG A 63 -18.67 -6.98 -8.12
C ARG A 63 -19.20 -7.67 -6.86
N SER A 64 -18.38 -8.51 -6.22
CA SER A 64 -18.77 -9.23 -5.00
C SER A 64 -18.06 -8.67 -3.76
N ALA A 65 -18.75 -8.71 -2.62
CA ALA A 65 -18.14 -8.34 -1.34
C ALA A 65 -16.98 -9.26 -0.96
N ARG A 66 -17.03 -10.53 -1.36
CA ARG A 66 -15.90 -11.45 -1.16
C ARG A 66 -14.64 -10.98 -1.90
N THR A 67 -14.78 -10.54 -3.15
CA THR A 67 -13.64 -10.05 -3.96
C THR A 67 -12.99 -8.84 -3.31
N VAL A 68 -13.79 -7.83 -2.95
CA VAL A 68 -13.28 -6.60 -2.34
C VAL A 68 -12.62 -6.87 -0.98
N ARG A 69 -13.24 -7.68 -0.11
CA ARG A 69 -12.63 -8.11 1.17
C ARG A 69 -11.32 -8.87 0.97
N THR A 70 -11.24 -9.73 -0.05
CA THR A 70 -10.02 -10.51 -0.34
C THR A 70 -8.90 -9.59 -0.82
N ALA A 71 -9.19 -8.66 -1.73
CA ALA A 71 -8.22 -7.66 -2.19
C ALA A 71 -7.70 -6.79 -1.03
N GLN A 72 -8.57 -6.34 -0.13
CA GLN A 72 -8.17 -5.58 1.06
C GLN A 72 -7.28 -6.39 2.00
N LYS A 73 -7.61 -7.66 2.25
CA LYS A 73 -6.75 -8.54 3.05
C LYS A 73 -5.37 -8.74 2.42
N ALA A 74 -5.31 -8.93 1.10
CA ALA A 74 -4.05 -9.01 0.38
C ALA A 74 -3.24 -7.71 0.51
N ARG A 75 -3.90 -6.55 0.38
CA ARG A 75 -3.26 -5.23 0.55
C ARG A 75 -2.65 -5.07 1.94
N ILE A 76 -3.39 -5.41 2.99
CA ILE A 76 -2.92 -5.37 4.39
C ILE A 76 -1.73 -6.33 4.58
N ALA A 77 -1.81 -7.54 4.03
CA ALA A 77 -0.72 -8.50 4.11
C ALA A 77 0.55 -7.99 3.41
N CYS A 78 0.42 -7.35 2.26
CA CYS A 78 1.55 -6.71 1.57
C CYS A 78 2.17 -5.58 2.42
N ASP A 79 1.37 -4.68 3.01
CA ASP A 79 1.90 -3.62 3.87
C ASP A 79 2.69 -4.16 5.06
N LEU A 80 2.15 -5.18 5.74
CA LEU A 80 2.81 -5.80 6.88
C LEU A 80 4.07 -6.55 6.45
N GLY A 81 4.04 -7.20 5.28
CA GLY A 81 5.21 -7.83 4.68
C GLY A 81 6.32 -6.81 4.38
N ASP A 82 5.97 -5.69 3.76
CA ASP A 82 6.89 -4.59 3.47
C ASP A 82 7.47 -4.01 4.77
N ALA A 83 6.64 -3.81 5.81
CA ALA A 83 7.09 -3.36 7.12
C ALA A 83 8.18 -4.28 7.71
N VAL A 84 7.96 -5.59 7.67
CA VAL A 84 8.90 -6.58 8.20
C VAL A 84 10.16 -6.66 7.35
N LEU A 85 10.03 -6.72 6.03
CA LEU A 85 11.17 -6.92 5.12
C LEU A 85 12.04 -5.68 5.04
N LEU A 86 11.45 -4.49 4.86
CA LEU A 86 12.20 -3.25 4.69
C LEU A 86 12.84 -2.80 6.00
N SER A 87 12.14 -2.86 7.14
CA SER A 87 12.72 -2.43 8.42
C SER A 87 13.95 -3.23 8.84
N ARG A 88 14.05 -4.51 8.43
CA ARG A 88 15.21 -5.38 8.68
C ARG A 88 16.43 -5.05 7.82
N ARG A 89 16.25 -4.28 6.74
CA ARG A 89 17.30 -3.90 5.79
C ARG A 89 17.75 -2.46 5.95
N VAL A 90 17.14 -1.71 6.88
CA VAL A 90 17.45 -0.31 7.12
C VAL A 90 18.22 -0.18 8.43
N ASP A 91 19.50 0.18 8.32
CA ASP A 91 20.40 0.37 9.45
C ASP A 91 20.11 1.68 10.19
N ASP A 92 19.82 2.75 9.43
CA ASP A 92 19.46 4.06 9.98
C ASP A 92 18.13 3.99 10.79
N PRO A 93 18.16 4.29 12.09
CA PRO A 93 16.97 4.22 12.94
C PRO A 93 15.85 5.20 12.53
N ASP A 94 16.17 6.38 12.00
CA ASP A 94 15.17 7.37 11.60
C ASP A 94 14.53 7.00 10.26
N LEU A 95 15.33 6.51 9.32
CA LEU A 95 14.80 5.93 8.08
C LEU A 95 13.93 4.70 8.36
N ARG A 96 14.34 3.84 9.29
CA ARG A 96 13.57 2.68 9.72
C ARG A 96 12.22 3.08 10.33
N ARG A 97 12.19 4.15 11.14
CA ARG A 97 10.94 4.73 11.66
C ARG A 97 10.04 5.24 10.54
N LYS A 98 10.59 5.98 9.56
CA LYS A 98 9.83 6.46 8.39
C LYS A 98 9.18 5.29 7.64
N VAL A 99 9.97 4.26 7.31
CA VAL A 99 9.49 3.05 6.61
C VAL A 99 8.39 2.34 7.39
N LEU A 100 8.59 2.12 8.69
CA LEU A 100 7.58 1.48 9.55
C LEU A 100 6.32 2.32 9.66
N ALA A 101 6.44 3.65 9.82
CA ALA A 101 5.30 4.54 9.92
C ALA A 101 4.42 4.51 8.66
N VAL A 102 5.04 4.52 7.48
CA VAL A 102 4.31 4.45 6.20
C VAL A 102 3.63 3.09 6.05
N THR A 103 4.39 1.99 6.16
CA THR A 103 3.87 0.65 5.92
C THR A 103 2.79 0.25 6.93
N VAL A 104 3.04 0.40 8.24
CA VAL A 104 2.06 0.11 9.28
C VAL A 104 0.88 1.09 9.24
N GLY A 105 1.11 2.34 8.85
CA GLY A 105 0.05 3.34 8.66
C GLY A 105 -0.95 2.90 7.60
N TRP A 106 -0.48 2.51 6.42
CA TRP A 106 -1.33 1.98 5.35
C TRP A 106 -2.02 0.66 5.74
N ALA A 107 -1.32 -0.26 6.41
CA ALA A 107 -1.93 -1.51 6.90
C ALA A 107 -3.10 -1.20 7.84
N SER A 108 -2.90 -0.28 8.78
CA SER A 108 -3.88 0.10 9.79
C SER A 108 -5.08 0.80 9.16
N LEU A 109 -4.85 1.71 8.20
CA LEU A 109 -5.92 2.40 7.48
C LEU A 109 -6.81 1.41 6.70
N ASN A 110 -6.20 0.49 5.95
CA ASN A 110 -6.94 -0.52 5.19
C ASN A 110 -7.67 -1.50 6.13
N ALA A 111 -7.04 -1.92 7.24
CA ALA A 111 -7.67 -2.77 8.23
C ALA A 111 -8.89 -2.10 8.89
N LEU A 112 -8.78 -0.82 9.25
CA LEU A 112 -9.87 -0.06 9.83
C LEU A 112 -11.04 0.10 8.84
N ALA A 113 -10.75 0.45 7.58
CA ALA A 113 -11.76 0.54 6.53
C ALA A 113 -12.52 -0.79 6.37
N LEU A 114 -11.79 -1.91 6.31
CA LEU A 114 -12.36 -3.25 6.18
C LEU A 114 -13.24 -3.64 7.38
N VAL A 115 -12.80 -3.34 8.62
CA VAL A 115 -13.55 -3.64 9.84
C VAL A 115 -14.83 -2.80 9.92
N LEU A 116 -14.75 -1.50 9.63
CA LEU A 116 -15.90 -0.59 9.68
C LEU A 116 -16.95 -0.95 8.63
N ASP A 117 -16.54 -1.28 7.41
CA ASP A 117 -17.46 -1.76 6.38
C ASP A 117 -18.10 -3.11 6.77
N GLY A 118 -17.33 -4.00 7.39
CA GLY A 118 -17.84 -5.27 7.93
C GLY A 118 -18.91 -5.08 9.00
N ARG A 119 -18.69 -4.17 9.95
CA ARG A 119 -19.67 -3.83 11.00
C ARG A 119 -20.96 -3.23 10.43
N ARG A 120 -20.84 -2.33 9.45
CA ARG A 120 -21.99 -1.71 8.77
C ARG A 120 -22.83 -2.70 7.95
N SER A 121 -22.23 -3.80 7.53
CA SER A 121 -22.94 -4.85 6.77
C SER A 121 -23.67 -5.84 7.68
N ALA A 122 -23.34 -5.85 8.99
CA ALA A 122 -23.93 -6.73 9.98
C ALA A 122 -24.98 -6.04 10.88
N ALA A 123 -25.15 -4.72 10.73
CA ALA A 123 -26.15 -3.90 11.39
C ALA A 123 -27.32 -3.64 10.43
#